data_AF-A0A2D6M6L0-F1
#
_entry.id   AF-A0A2D6M6L0-F1
#
_cell.length_a   1.000
_cell.length_b   1.000
_cell.length_c   1.000
_cell.angle_alpha   90.00
_cell.angle_beta   90.00
_cell.angle_gamma   90.00
#
_symmetry.space_group_name_H-M   'P 1'
#
loop_
_entity.id
_entity.type
_entity.pdbx_description
1 polymer ?
#
loop_
_entity_poly.entity_id
_entity_poly.type
_entity_poly.pdbx_seq_one_letter_code
_entity_poly.pdbx_strand_id
1 'polypeptide(L)'
;MSRCGCGLALGSVAVLAGAGVLAKRGSASMELANRYRVFGFVGDSDPLTHGGGVVYPTEHGPYLAFWDGINDYTQSPTRTPDPEEDEWTFQVFQVEVPEDVVAEYDWIDWDSVAMSYDQELHELVAWGRHPDPAARAQLLYQLVGHISSHDLDSYPGDMTGLELKKRWPALMGTQKAPPSIRDLAGPDFLRAPLVPNKWALQGLDEILLLESGEEEG
;
A
#
# COMPACT_ATOMS: atom_id res chain seq x y z
N MET A 1 66.08 -58.70 22.79
CA MET A 1 65.04 -59.49 23.48
C MET A 1 63.75 -58.67 23.36
N SER A 2 62.78 -58.99 22.47
CA SER A 2 61.69 -59.99 22.65
C SER A 2 60.88 -59.68 23.92
N ARG A 3 59.54 -59.46 23.98
CA ARG A 3 58.33 -59.79 23.19
C ARG A 3 57.22 -58.77 23.59
N CYS A 4 56.32 -58.30 22.72
CA CYS A 4 55.05 -58.89 22.24
C CYS A 4 53.85 -58.78 23.23
N GLY A 5 52.68 -58.37 22.70
CA GLY A 5 51.35 -58.35 23.35
C GLY A 5 50.53 -57.11 22.94
N CYS A 6 49.87 -57.04 21.77
CA CYS A 6 48.61 -57.70 21.36
C CYS A 6 47.45 -57.57 22.36
N GLY A 7 46.51 -56.68 22.04
CA GLY A 7 45.20 -56.56 22.68
C GLY A 7 44.23 -55.86 21.72
N LEU A 8 43.70 -56.63 20.77
CA LEU A 8 42.58 -56.27 19.89
C LEU A 8 41.28 -56.19 20.72
N ALA A 9 40.52 -55.11 20.59
CA ALA A 9 39.10 -55.10 20.88
C ALA A 9 38.35 -54.41 19.73
N LEU A 10 37.69 -55.26 18.94
CA LEU A 10 36.71 -54.90 17.92
C LEU A 10 35.47 -54.30 18.61
N GLY A 11 35.12 -53.07 18.24
CA GLY A 11 33.85 -52.44 18.58
C GLY A 11 33.14 -52.01 17.29
N SER A 12 32.07 -52.71 16.97
CA SER A 12 31.29 -52.60 15.75
C SER A 12 30.59 -51.24 15.57
N VAL A 13 30.64 -50.79 14.32
CA VAL A 13 29.69 -49.98 13.53
C VAL A 13 28.36 -49.61 14.20
N ALA A 14 28.09 -48.29 14.24
CA ALA A 14 26.75 -47.74 14.03
C ALA A 14 26.87 -46.45 13.21
N VAL A 15 26.76 -46.59 11.89
CA VAL A 15 26.50 -45.48 10.97
C VAL A 15 25.04 -45.08 11.16
N LEU A 16 24.80 -44.05 11.98
CA LEU A 16 23.51 -43.37 12.01
C LEU A 16 23.50 -42.30 10.92
N ALA A 17 23.10 -42.73 9.72
CA ALA A 17 22.58 -41.85 8.69
C ALA A 17 21.23 -41.30 9.16
N GLY A 18 21.28 -40.23 9.96
CA GLY A 18 20.11 -39.44 10.34
C GLY A 18 19.90 -38.33 9.31
N ALA A 19 19.13 -38.63 8.27
CA ALA A 19 18.54 -37.64 7.40
C ALA A 19 17.66 -36.69 8.21
N GLY A 20 17.82 -35.38 8.02
CA GLY A 20 16.80 -34.43 8.44
C GLY A 20 17.30 -33.09 8.99
N VAL A 21 17.88 -32.25 8.14
CA VAL A 21 17.60 -30.80 8.15
C VAL A 21 17.73 -30.29 6.71
N LEU A 22 16.73 -30.62 5.88
CA LEU A 22 16.50 -29.93 4.60
C LEU A 22 15.34 -28.95 4.81
N ALA A 23 15.54 -27.98 5.70
CA ALA A 23 14.60 -26.91 5.95
C ALA A 23 15.20 -25.58 5.50
N LYS A 24 14.39 -24.79 4.79
CA LYS A 24 14.63 -23.41 4.31
C LYS A 24 15.58 -23.24 3.10
N ARG A 25 15.16 -23.75 1.94
CA ARG A 25 15.45 -23.09 0.64
C ARG A 25 14.19 -22.62 -0.11
N GLY A 26 13.05 -22.56 0.57
CA GLY A 26 11.80 -22.01 0.03
C GLY A 26 11.57 -20.52 0.33
N SER A 27 12.30 -19.92 1.28
CA SER A 27 12.00 -18.55 1.75
C SER A 27 12.44 -17.47 0.76
N ALA A 28 13.67 -17.52 0.24
CA ALA A 28 14.20 -16.46 -0.61
C ALA A 28 13.49 -16.37 -1.98
N SER A 29 13.01 -17.50 -2.51
CA SER A 29 12.31 -17.52 -3.81
C SER A 29 10.86 -17.04 -3.69
N MET A 30 10.22 -17.26 -2.54
CA MET A 30 8.89 -16.70 -2.26
C MET A 30 8.99 -15.21 -1.92
N GLU A 31 10.02 -14.79 -1.19
CA GLU A 31 10.28 -13.38 -0.86
C GLU A 31 10.53 -12.55 -2.13
N LEU A 32 11.29 -13.07 -3.11
CA LEU A 32 11.46 -12.44 -4.42
C LEU A 32 10.19 -12.48 -5.27
N ALA A 33 9.39 -13.56 -5.23
CA ALA A 33 8.14 -13.64 -5.98
C ALA A 33 7.02 -12.76 -5.38
N ASN A 34 7.01 -12.54 -4.06
CA ASN A 34 6.06 -11.64 -3.40
C ASN A 34 6.44 -10.16 -3.58
N ARG A 35 7.75 -9.84 -3.70
CA ARG A 35 8.24 -8.47 -3.94
C ARG A 35 7.68 -7.81 -5.21
N TYR A 36 7.15 -8.58 -6.16
CA TYR A 36 6.62 -8.06 -7.41
C TYR A 36 5.10 -8.21 -7.58
N ARG A 37 4.39 -8.72 -6.57
CA ARG A 37 2.93 -8.83 -6.66
C ARG A 37 2.29 -7.49 -6.31
N VAL A 38 2.15 -6.62 -7.29
CA VAL A 38 1.43 -5.34 -7.13
C VAL A 38 -0.07 -5.62 -6.95
N PHE A 39 -0.69 -5.03 -5.94
CA PHE A 39 -2.15 -5.02 -5.76
C PHE A 39 -2.82 -4.16 -6.81
N GLY A 40 -2.23 -3.00 -7.12
CA GLY A 40 -2.69 -2.09 -8.14
C GLY A 40 -1.82 -0.84 -8.23
N PHE A 41 -2.23 0.07 -9.10
CA PHE A 41 -1.65 1.40 -9.22
C PHE A 41 -2.70 2.42 -8.72
N VAL A 42 -2.23 3.58 -8.30
CA VAL A 42 -3.07 4.73 -7.95
C VAL A 42 -2.63 5.94 -8.75
N GLY A 43 -3.54 6.91 -8.93
CA GLY A 43 -3.28 8.08 -9.75
C GLY A 43 -3.45 7.80 -11.23
N ASP A 44 -2.50 8.23 -12.06
CA ASP A 44 -2.57 8.05 -13.51
C ASP A 44 -2.20 6.62 -13.94
N SER A 45 -2.62 6.26 -15.15
CA SER A 45 -2.23 5.07 -15.90
C SER A 45 -0.73 4.94 -16.16
N ASP A 46 -0.01 6.07 -16.22
CA ASP A 46 1.45 6.11 -16.27
C ASP A 46 1.97 6.95 -15.09
N PRO A 47 2.11 6.33 -13.91
CA PRO A 47 2.45 7.07 -12.70
C PRO A 47 3.89 7.61 -12.73
N LEU A 48 4.77 7.10 -13.61
CA LEU A 48 6.13 7.64 -13.76
C LEU A 48 6.12 9.02 -14.43
N THR A 49 5.22 9.27 -15.37
CA THR A 49 5.18 10.51 -16.15
C THR A 49 4.09 11.48 -15.72
N HIS A 50 2.98 10.98 -15.19
CA HIS A 50 1.80 11.79 -14.82
C HIS A 50 1.50 11.81 -13.31
N GLY A 51 2.38 11.20 -12.51
CA GLY A 51 2.20 11.09 -11.06
C GLY A 51 1.27 9.95 -10.66
N GLY A 52 1.52 9.38 -9.48
CA GLY A 52 0.78 8.25 -8.97
C GLY A 52 1.63 7.38 -8.06
N GLY A 53 1.23 6.12 -7.94
CA GLY A 53 1.93 5.18 -7.07
C GLY A 53 1.60 3.71 -7.33
N VAL A 54 2.29 2.86 -6.59
CA VAL A 54 2.16 1.41 -6.58
C VAL A 54 1.67 0.96 -5.21
N VAL A 55 0.66 0.10 -5.21
CA VAL A 55 0.16 -0.58 -4.01
C VAL A 55 0.72 -1.99 -4.01
N TYR A 56 1.43 -2.40 -2.96
CA TYR A 56 2.14 -3.68 -2.93
C TYR A 56 2.13 -4.31 -1.52
N PRO A 57 2.19 -5.65 -1.40
CA PRO A 57 2.22 -6.33 -0.12
C PRO A 57 3.63 -6.28 0.49
N THR A 58 3.67 -6.12 1.80
CA THR A 58 4.86 -6.33 2.64
C THR A 58 4.57 -7.41 3.68
N GLU A 59 5.50 -7.68 4.59
CA GLU A 59 5.26 -8.57 5.73
C GLU A 59 4.36 -7.93 6.82
N HIS A 60 4.21 -6.61 6.79
CA HIS A 60 3.42 -5.84 7.76
C HIS A 60 2.02 -5.51 7.24
N GLY A 61 1.82 -5.49 5.92
CA GLY A 61 0.53 -5.15 5.33
C GLY A 61 0.67 -4.64 3.90
N PRO A 62 -0.43 -4.18 3.28
CA PRO A 62 -0.36 -3.42 2.05
C PRO A 62 0.32 -2.07 2.28
N TYR A 63 1.22 -1.69 1.37
CA TYR A 63 1.88 -0.38 1.36
C TYR A 63 1.56 0.33 0.04
N LEU A 64 1.45 1.64 0.12
CA LEU A 64 1.43 2.54 -1.02
C LEU A 64 2.81 3.21 -1.11
N ALA A 65 3.50 3.02 -2.24
CA ALA A 65 4.63 3.85 -2.63
C ALA A 65 4.18 4.80 -3.73
N PHE A 66 4.26 6.10 -3.51
CA PHE A 66 3.97 7.13 -4.51
C PHE A 66 5.15 8.09 -4.60
N TRP A 67 5.22 8.87 -5.66
CA TRP A 67 6.37 9.72 -5.87
C TRP A 67 6.03 11.05 -6.51
N ASP A 68 6.76 12.06 -6.07
CA ASP A 68 6.77 13.39 -6.65
C ASP A 68 8.07 13.55 -7.44
N GLY A 69 7.95 14.03 -8.69
CA GLY A 69 9.13 14.35 -9.49
C GLY A 69 9.90 15.51 -8.86
N ILE A 70 11.20 15.33 -8.61
CA ILE A 70 12.06 16.39 -8.03
C ILE A 70 12.53 17.36 -9.12
N ASN A 71 12.30 17.08 -10.40
CA ASN A 71 12.93 17.85 -11.46
C ASN A 71 12.38 19.28 -11.60
N ASP A 72 13.30 20.21 -11.43
CA ASP A 72 13.23 21.62 -11.79
C ASP A 72 12.68 21.75 -13.22
N TYR A 73 11.45 22.23 -13.37
CA TYR A 73 10.74 22.47 -14.63
C TYR A 73 11.44 23.51 -15.54
N THR A 74 12.72 23.78 -15.33
CA THR A 74 13.54 24.71 -16.11
C THR A 74 13.96 24.15 -17.47
N GLN A 75 13.81 22.84 -17.72
CA GLN A 75 14.12 22.23 -19.00
C GLN A 75 12.88 22.01 -19.88
N SER A 76 12.52 23.06 -20.61
CA SER A 76 11.67 23.07 -21.82
C SER A 76 10.25 22.46 -21.71
N PRO A 77 9.18 23.27 -21.65
CA PRO A 77 7.78 22.82 -21.56
C PRO A 77 7.25 22.07 -22.81
N THR A 78 8.11 21.78 -23.79
CA THR A 78 7.75 21.16 -25.07
C THR A 78 8.33 19.76 -25.27
N ARG A 79 9.20 19.27 -24.37
CA ARG A 79 9.77 17.93 -24.47
C ARG A 79 9.00 16.99 -23.56
N THR A 80 8.49 15.87 -24.10
CA THR A 80 8.10 14.73 -23.28
C THR A 80 9.39 14.12 -22.75
N PRO A 81 9.59 14.10 -21.44
CA PRO A 81 10.83 13.62 -20.88
C PRO A 81 10.99 12.11 -21.09
N ASP A 82 12.20 11.67 -21.38
CA ASP A 82 12.51 10.26 -21.51
C ASP A 82 13.20 9.79 -20.22
N PRO A 83 12.55 9.00 -19.36
CA PRO A 83 13.15 8.51 -18.11
C PRO A 83 14.34 7.56 -18.32
N GLU A 84 14.69 7.17 -19.55
CA GLU A 84 15.91 6.43 -19.89
C GLU A 84 17.06 7.34 -20.32
N GLU A 85 16.77 8.52 -20.87
CA GLU A 85 17.78 9.48 -21.32
C GLU A 85 17.97 10.66 -20.35
N ASP A 86 16.93 11.01 -19.62
CA ASP A 86 16.90 12.13 -18.69
C ASP A 86 17.08 11.58 -17.26
N GLU A 87 18.08 12.07 -16.53
CA GLU A 87 18.40 11.68 -15.15
C GLU A 87 17.33 12.16 -14.17
N TRP A 88 16.15 11.53 -14.23
CA TRP A 88 15.00 11.88 -13.42
C TRP A 88 15.18 11.39 -12.00
N THR A 89 15.04 12.30 -11.04
CA THR A 89 15.03 11.98 -9.62
C THR A 89 13.64 12.24 -9.05
N PHE A 90 13.23 11.37 -8.15
CA PHE A 90 11.91 11.32 -7.55
C PHE A 90 12.04 11.20 -6.04
N GLN A 91 11.21 11.93 -5.31
CA GLN A 91 11.00 11.69 -3.89
C GLN A 91 9.95 10.60 -3.78
N VAL A 92 10.32 9.47 -3.20
CA VAL A 92 9.47 8.30 -3.02
C VAL A 92 8.98 8.26 -1.58
N PHE A 93 7.69 8.49 -1.43
CA PHE A 93 6.97 8.43 -0.17
C PHE A 93 6.40 7.02 0.00
N GLN A 94 6.48 6.48 1.22
CA GLN A 94 6.00 5.14 1.53
C GLN A 94 5.10 5.16 2.76
N VAL A 95 3.85 4.79 2.59
CA VAL A 95 2.84 4.77 3.65
C VAL A 95 2.17 3.40 3.72
N GLU A 96 1.91 2.92 4.94
CA GLU A 96 1.08 1.73 5.14
C GLU A 96 -0.37 2.05 4.75
N VAL A 97 -1.08 1.10 4.14
CA VAL A 97 -2.49 1.28 3.78
C VAL A 97 -3.36 0.69 4.91
N PRO A 98 -3.89 1.51 5.84
CA PRO A 98 -4.68 1.01 6.96
C PRO A 98 -5.96 0.32 6.49
N GLU A 99 -6.54 -0.52 7.35
CA GLU A 99 -7.84 -1.16 7.07
C GLU A 99 -9.00 -0.16 7.03
N ASP A 100 -8.90 0.92 7.81
CA ASP A 100 -9.82 2.06 7.83
C ASP A 100 -9.02 3.37 7.74
N VAL A 101 -8.92 3.92 6.53
CA VAL A 101 -8.18 5.18 6.28
C VAL A 101 -8.80 6.35 7.03
N VAL A 102 -10.12 6.42 7.14
CA VAL A 102 -10.79 7.56 7.79
C VAL A 102 -10.53 7.57 9.29
N ALA A 103 -10.48 6.38 9.90
CA ALA A 103 -10.16 6.25 11.32
C ALA A 103 -8.67 6.50 11.63
N GLU A 104 -7.75 6.08 10.74
CA GLU A 104 -6.31 6.31 10.92
C GLU A 104 -5.94 7.80 10.85
N TYR A 105 -6.61 8.56 9.98
CA TYR A 105 -6.40 10.00 9.80
C TYR A 105 -7.60 10.79 10.32
N ASP A 106 -7.96 10.58 11.59
CA ASP A 106 -9.12 11.21 12.26
C ASP A 106 -8.98 12.73 12.47
N TRP A 107 -7.75 13.24 12.38
CA TRP A 107 -7.42 14.66 12.47
C TRP A 107 -7.68 15.45 11.17
N ILE A 108 -8.01 14.76 10.07
CA ILE A 108 -8.34 15.36 8.78
C ILE A 108 -9.79 15.84 8.76
N ASP A 109 -10.02 17.03 8.19
CA ASP A 109 -11.35 17.50 7.82
C ASP A 109 -11.84 16.78 6.54
N TRP A 110 -12.48 15.62 6.74
CA TRP A 110 -12.95 14.77 5.64
C TRP A 110 -14.06 15.40 4.80
N ASP A 111 -14.84 16.34 5.35
CA ASP A 111 -15.80 17.11 4.58
C ASP A 111 -15.08 17.99 3.55
N SER A 112 -14.00 18.67 3.97
CA SER A 112 -13.17 19.46 3.06
C SER A 112 -12.45 18.62 2.00
N VAL A 113 -12.02 17.40 2.33
CA VAL A 113 -11.46 16.47 1.35
C VAL A 113 -12.52 16.08 0.33
N ALA A 114 -13.71 15.67 0.79
CA ALA A 114 -14.81 15.25 -0.09
C ALA A 114 -15.20 16.38 -1.07
N MET A 115 -15.30 17.62 -0.60
CA MET A 115 -15.54 18.80 -1.44
C MET A 115 -14.44 19.05 -2.48
N SER A 116 -13.17 18.82 -2.13
CA SER A 116 -12.04 19.05 -3.05
C SER A 116 -12.07 18.11 -4.27
N TYR A 117 -12.72 16.95 -4.12
CA TYR A 117 -12.81 15.92 -5.15
C TYR A 117 -14.21 15.80 -5.79
N ASP A 118 -15.15 16.69 -5.47
CA ASP A 118 -16.55 16.62 -5.92
C ASP A 118 -17.19 15.26 -5.60
N GLN A 119 -16.95 14.77 -4.39
CA GLN A 119 -17.47 13.50 -3.87
C GLN A 119 -18.33 13.72 -2.63
N GLU A 120 -19.31 12.85 -2.41
CA GLU A 120 -20.09 12.87 -1.18
C GLU A 120 -19.28 12.22 -0.04
N LEU A 121 -19.32 12.79 1.17
CA LEU A 121 -18.53 12.29 2.32
C LEU A 121 -18.75 10.79 2.59
N HIS A 122 -19.99 10.31 2.49
CA HIS A 122 -20.31 8.91 2.76
C HIS A 122 -19.69 7.95 1.72
N GLU A 123 -19.50 8.40 0.47
CA GLU A 123 -18.80 7.61 -0.55
C GLU A 123 -17.32 7.51 -0.18
N LEU A 124 -16.70 8.63 0.20
CA LEU A 124 -15.31 8.68 0.64
C LEU A 124 -15.07 7.75 1.83
N VAL A 125 -15.95 7.78 2.84
CA VAL A 125 -15.88 6.89 4.00
C VAL A 125 -16.02 5.41 3.61
N ALA A 126 -16.86 5.10 2.62
CA ALA A 126 -16.97 3.73 2.09
C ALA A 126 -15.68 3.27 1.40
N TRP A 127 -15.01 4.17 0.68
CA TRP A 127 -13.70 3.91 0.05
C TRP A 127 -12.60 3.67 1.09
N GLY A 128 -12.54 4.47 2.14
CA GLY A 128 -11.56 4.33 3.21
C GLY A 128 -11.65 3.00 3.96
N ARG A 129 -12.80 2.32 3.89
CA ARG A 129 -13.09 1.01 4.52
C ARG A 129 -13.25 -0.12 3.51
N HIS A 130 -12.96 0.13 2.24
CA HIS A 130 -13.17 -0.87 1.19
C HIS A 130 -12.27 -2.09 1.41
N PRO A 131 -12.72 -3.34 1.19
CA PRO A 131 -11.91 -4.54 1.47
C PRO A 131 -10.65 -4.64 0.58
N ASP A 132 -10.69 -4.10 -0.63
CA ASP A 132 -9.53 -4.03 -1.54
C ASP A 132 -8.51 -2.96 -1.09
N PRO A 133 -7.24 -3.31 -0.81
CA PRO A 133 -6.21 -2.34 -0.48
C PRO A 133 -5.95 -1.30 -1.57
N ALA A 134 -6.13 -1.62 -2.86
CA ALA A 134 -5.92 -0.65 -3.94
C ALA A 134 -6.97 0.47 -3.88
N ALA A 135 -8.21 0.13 -3.52
CA ALA A 135 -9.29 1.08 -3.30
C ALA A 135 -8.98 2.04 -2.14
N ARG A 136 -8.50 1.52 -1.00
CA ARG A 136 -8.09 2.34 0.15
C ARG A 136 -6.88 3.22 -0.16
N ALA A 137 -5.89 2.68 -0.87
CA ALA A 137 -4.72 3.43 -1.29
C ALA A 137 -5.06 4.58 -2.25
N GLN A 138 -6.08 4.43 -3.10
CA GLN A 138 -6.55 5.52 -3.94
C GLN A 138 -7.08 6.69 -3.11
N LEU A 139 -7.75 6.42 -1.98
CA LEU A 139 -8.15 7.48 -1.05
C LEU A 139 -6.93 8.13 -0.37
N LEU A 140 -5.92 7.36 0.03
CA LEU A 140 -4.68 7.93 0.56
C LEU A 140 -4.00 8.84 -0.47
N TYR A 141 -3.97 8.43 -1.74
CA TYR A 141 -3.39 9.25 -2.80
C TYR A 141 -4.19 10.54 -3.06
N GLN A 142 -5.52 10.51 -2.93
CA GLN A 142 -6.34 11.73 -2.93
C GLN A 142 -6.05 12.58 -1.69
N LEU A 143 -5.88 11.97 -0.52
CA LEU A 143 -5.52 12.70 0.69
C LEU A 143 -4.21 13.47 0.48
N VAL A 144 -3.18 12.85 -0.12
CA VAL A 144 -1.92 13.51 -0.51
C VAL A 144 -2.13 14.73 -1.40
N GLY A 145 -3.14 14.75 -2.27
CA GLY A 145 -3.44 15.93 -3.09
C GLY A 145 -4.14 17.06 -2.32
N HIS A 146 -4.77 16.73 -1.19
CA HIS A 146 -5.41 17.69 -0.29
C HIS A 146 -4.45 18.24 0.77
N ILE A 147 -3.61 17.36 1.34
CA ILE A 147 -2.53 17.72 2.27
C ILE A 147 -1.18 17.71 1.55
N SER A 148 -0.05 17.71 2.27
CA SER A 148 1.26 17.51 1.65
C SER A 148 1.66 16.02 1.70
N SER A 149 2.37 15.53 0.67
CA SER A 149 3.04 14.21 0.71
C SER A 149 3.88 14.01 1.99
N HIS A 150 4.49 15.09 2.48
CA HIS A 150 5.30 15.10 3.69
C HIS A 150 4.52 14.94 5.00
N ASP A 151 3.20 15.17 4.98
CA ASP A 151 2.33 14.94 6.13
C ASP A 151 2.06 13.44 6.33
N LEU A 152 2.20 12.63 5.27
CA LEU A 152 2.09 11.17 5.35
C LEU A 152 3.44 10.46 5.58
N ASP A 153 4.52 10.99 5.01
CA ASP A 153 5.87 10.44 5.19
C ASP A 153 6.89 11.59 5.29
N SER A 154 7.41 11.78 6.50
CA SER A 154 8.39 12.85 6.78
C SER A 154 9.81 12.53 6.30
N TYR A 155 10.08 11.31 5.84
CA TYR A 155 11.41 10.88 5.41
C TYR A 155 11.37 10.16 4.05
N PRO A 156 10.92 10.84 2.98
CA PRO A 156 10.90 10.23 1.65
C PRO A 156 12.31 9.85 1.22
N GLY A 157 12.42 8.76 0.47
CA GLY A 157 13.67 8.33 -0.13
C GLY A 157 13.81 8.86 -1.54
N ASP A 158 15.01 9.28 -1.93
CA ASP A 158 15.26 9.67 -3.32
C ASP A 158 15.51 8.42 -4.19
N MET A 159 14.90 8.38 -5.38
CA MET A 159 15.16 7.36 -6.39
C MET A 159 15.26 7.96 -7.78
N THR A 160 16.12 7.40 -8.61
CA THR A 160 16.12 7.68 -10.04
C THR A 160 14.97 6.98 -10.76
N GLY A 161 14.54 7.49 -11.91
CA GLY A 161 13.56 6.80 -12.77
C GLY A 161 14.00 5.38 -13.13
N LEU A 162 15.30 5.16 -13.35
CA LEU A 162 15.85 3.83 -13.59
C LEU A 162 15.74 2.90 -12.37
N GLU A 163 15.93 3.42 -11.16
CA GLU A 163 15.75 2.65 -9.93
C GLU A 163 14.28 2.32 -9.67
N LEU A 164 13.36 3.26 -9.91
CA LEU A 164 11.91 3.01 -9.87
C LEU A 164 11.52 1.89 -10.85
N LYS A 165 11.97 1.97 -12.10
CA LYS A 165 11.72 0.93 -13.13
C LYS A 165 12.27 -0.44 -12.72
N LYS A 166 13.47 -0.48 -12.11
CA LYS A 166 14.07 -1.73 -11.61
C LYS A 166 13.28 -2.29 -10.42
N ARG A 167 12.80 -1.43 -9.52
CA ARG A 167 12.03 -1.81 -8.33
C ARG A 167 10.64 -2.32 -8.70
N TRP A 168 9.98 -1.66 -9.65
CA TRP A 168 8.64 -2.01 -10.13
C TRP A 168 8.60 -2.16 -11.66
N PRO A 169 9.09 -3.28 -12.22
CA PRO A 169 9.13 -3.51 -13.67
C PRO A 169 7.75 -3.46 -14.33
N ALA A 170 6.69 -3.70 -13.56
CA ALA A 170 5.30 -3.64 -14.02
C ALA A 170 4.87 -2.23 -14.48
N LEU A 171 5.62 -1.18 -14.10
CA LEU A 171 5.43 0.19 -14.59
C LEU A 171 5.65 0.34 -16.10
N MET A 172 6.39 -0.59 -16.73
CA MET A 172 6.80 -0.51 -18.14
C MET A 172 5.79 -1.13 -19.13
N GLY A 173 4.68 -1.66 -18.64
CA GLY A 173 3.58 -2.10 -19.49
C GLY A 173 2.48 -1.06 -19.47
N THR A 174 1.84 -0.80 -20.62
CA THR A 174 0.51 -0.17 -20.68
C THR A 174 -0.48 -1.07 -19.95
N GLN A 175 -0.46 -1.03 -18.62
CA GLN A 175 -1.55 -1.57 -17.84
C GLN A 175 -2.71 -0.62 -18.09
N LYS A 176 -3.88 -1.19 -18.41
CA LYS A 176 -5.12 -0.44 -18.30
C LYS A 176 -5.08 0.28 -16.96
N ALA A 177 -5.39 1.57 -16.98
CA ALA A 177 -5.63 2.32 -15.75
C ALA A 177 -6.42 1.42 -14.78
N PRO A 178 -6.09 1.43 -13.48
CA PRO A 178 -6.93 0.75 -12.50
C PRO A 178 -8.40 1.13 -12.80
N PRO A 179 -9.34 0.18 -12.68
CA PRO A 179 -10.73 0.48 -13.01
C PRO A 179 -11.10 1.75 -12.23
N SER A 180 -11.74 2.71 -12.91
CA SER A 180 -12.10 3.97 -12.26
C SER A 180 -12.93 3.68 -11.02
N ILE A 181 -13.08 4.66 -10.13
CA ILE A 181 -14.00 4.58 -8.98
C ILE A 181 -15.36 4.01 -9.40
N ARG A 182 -15.87 4.37 -10.59
CA ARG A 182 -17.12 3.82 -11.14
C ARG A 182 -17.03 2.37 -11.59
N ASP A 183 -15.88 1.92 -12.08
CA ASP A 183 -15.68 0.55 -12.57
C ASP A 183 -15.48 -0.47 -11.44
N LEU A 184 -14.81 -0.07 -10.35
CA LEU A 184 -14.60 -0.92 -9.15
C LEU A 184 -15.87 -1.06 -8.32
N ALA A 185 -16.61 0.04 -8.19
CA ALA A 185 -17.93 0.10 -7.57
C ALA A 185 -18.92 -0.86 -8.26
N GLY A 186 -18.87 -0.94 -9.59
CA GLY A 186 -19.96 -1.52 -10.37
C GLY A 186 -21.20 -0.62 -10.36
N PRO A 187 -22.18 -0.85 -11.26
CA PRO A 187 -23.35 0.02 -11.42
C PRO A 187 -24.27 0.05 -10.18
N ASP A 188 -24.08 -0.89 -9.26
CA ASP A 188 -24.91 -1.07 -8.06
C ASP A 188 -24.21 -0.63 -6.76
N PHE A 189 -23.00 -0.07 -6.77
CA PHE A 189 -22.34 0.40 -5.54
C PHE A 189 -23.14 1.47 -4.82
N LEU A 190 -23.71 2.42 -5.57
CA LEU A 190 -24.61 3.45 -5.06
C LEU A 190 -25.99 2.88 -4.69
N ARG A 191 -26.24 1.60 -4.96
CA ARG A 191 -27.49 0.89 -4.66
C ARG A 191 -27.31 -0.21 -3.62
N ALA A 192 -26.08 -0.51 -3.21
CA ALA A 192 -25.85 -1.40 -2.09
C ALA A 192 -26.49 -0.72 -0.88
N PRO A 193 -27.53 -1.31 -0.26
CA PRO A 193 -28.06 -0.77 0.97
C PRO A 193 -26.88 -0.71 1.92
N LEU A 194 -26.57 0.48 2.43
CA LEU A 194 -25.65 0.68 3.54
C LEU A 194 -26.05 -0.35 4.57
N VAL A 195 -25.30 -1.45 4.69
CA VAL A 195 -25.53 -2.41 5.75
C VAL A 195 -25.25 -1.59 6.99
N PRO A 196 -26.26 -1.28 7.83
CA PRO A 196 -26.01 -0.47 9.00
C PRO A 196 -25.04 -1.29 9.82
N ASN A 197 -23.78 -0.85 9.88
CA ASN A 197 -22.82 -1.48 10.76
C ASN A 197 -23.44 -1.36 12.15
N LYS A 198 -23.63 -2.51 12.81
CA LYS A 198 -24.32 -2.60 14.11
C LYS A 198 -23.67 -1.73 15.20
N TRP A 199 -22.48 -1.21 14.92
CA TRP A 199 -21.69 -0.32 15.75
C TRP A 199 -21.94 1.18 15.47
N ALA A 200 -22.43 1.56 14.29
CA ALA A 200 -22.76 2.95 13.95
C ALA A 200 -24.10 3.42 14.56
N LEU A 201 -24.99 2.48 14.92
CA LEU A 201 -26.26 2.78 15.58
C LEU A 201 -26.18 2.80 17.11
N GLN A 202 -25.05 2.39 17.71
CA GLN A 202 -24.89 2.44 19.17
C GLN A 202 -24.43 3.80 19.71
N GLY A 203 -24.10 4.76 18.83
CA GLY A 203 -23.70 6.13 19.21
C GLY A 203 -24.75 7.21 18.94
N LEU A 204 -25.85 6.91 18.25
CA LEU A 204 -26.88 7.90 17.88
C LEU A 204 -28.04 7.98 18.87
N ASP A 205 -28.25 6.96 19.71
CA ASP A 205 -29.29 6.99 20.75
C ASP A 205 -28.92 7.89 21.96
N GLU A 206 -27.63 8.24 22.14
CA GLU A 206 -27.21 9.14 23.23
C GLU A 206 -27.27 10.64 22.86
N ILE A 207 -27.29 10.99 21.56
CA ILE A 207 -27.33 12.40 21.13
C ILE A 207 -28.78 12.94 21.10
N LEU A 208 -29.78 12.08 20.93
CA LEU A 208 -31.19 12.50 20.86
C LEU A 208 -31.91 12.64 22.21
N LEU A 209 -31.22 12.40 23.33
CA LEU A 209 -31.81 12.53 24.68
C LEU A 209 -31.42 13.83 25.42
N LEU A 210 -30.66 14.74 24.80
CA LEU A 210 -30.22 15.99 25.44
C LEU A 210 -31.00 17.25 25.02
N GLU A 211 -31.96 17.17 24.10
CA GLU A 211 -32.71 18.35 23.62
C GLU A 211 -34.20 18.41 24.01
N SER A 212 -34.66 17.59 24.96
CA SER A 212 -36.05 17.68 25.47
C SER A 212 -36.11 17.66 26.99
N GLY A 213 -35.63 18.74 27.60
CA GLY A 213 -35.79 18.96 29.03
C GLY A 213 -35.83 20.45 29.38
N GLU A 214 -37.06 20.97 29.46
CA GLU A 214 -37.48 22.06 30.36
C GLU A 214 -36.90 23.46 30.10
N GLU A 215 -37.65 24.57 30.13
CA GLU A 215 -38.70 24.88 31.10
C GLU A 215 -39.54 26.09 30.57
N GLU A 216 -40.86 25.90 30.45
CA GLU A 216 -41.83 26.98 30.63
C GLU A 216 -42.14 27.06 32.13
N GLY A 217 -41.90 28.23 32.73
CA GLY A 217 -42.23 28.56 34.11
C GLY A 217 -41.99 30.03 34.41
#